data_AF-A0A2N1PW07-F1
#
_entry.id   AF-A0A2N1PW07-F1
#
_cell.length_a   1.000
_cell.length_b   1.000
_cell.length_c   1.000
_cell.angle_alpha   90.00
_cell.angle_beta   90.00
_cell.angle_gamma   90.00
#
_symmetry.space_group_name_H-M   'P 1'
#
loop_
_entity.id
_entity.type
_entity.pdbx_description
1 polymer ?
#
loop_
_entity_poly.entity_id
_entity_poly.type
_entity_poly.pdbx_seq_one_letter_code
_entity_poly.pdbx_strand_id
1 'polypeptide(L)'
;YYPRLKRLEQQKIVSIETVIKQKGKIKTQLSYLYNPDHSYARIDYYPIILDLYMRKDIYSNKELIELGVSQSSIKTLEKHEVLIPQDEEVLRKIKHQFTLHDKTVTLNKEQDLAANQIISSLSINKTFLLKGITGSGKTEVYLKVIEEVIKQDKQVLILVPEITLIAPMAKRLKSRFEDVAIYHSALSQGEKYDQYRMIFEHRASIVLGTRSAVFLPLESLGLIIIDEEHDSSYIQSEGVFYDAKLIAQKRCSYHQIPLVLGSATPSIESMYRALNHKINLLELTKRPLDIKLPKITLVDMKEELNQGHSSIFSRQLFIFSL
;
A
#
# COMPACT_ATOMS: atom_id res chain seq x y z
N TYR A 1 -7.46 -10.82 -35.28
CA TYR A 1 -8.70 -11.27 -34.61
C TYR A 1 -9.35 -10.17 -33.77
N TYR A 2 -8.66 -9.58 -32.78
CA TYR A 2 -9.24 -8.56 -31.89
C TYR A 2 -9.84 -7.30 -32.56
N PRO A 3 -9.24 -6.69 -33.61
CA PRO A 3 -9.83 -5.51 -34.27
C PRO A 3 -11.16 -5.79 -34.99
N ARG A 4 -11.32 -7.03 -35.49
CA ARG A 4 -12.52 -7.47 -36.20
C ARG A 4 -13.67 -7.73 -35.22
N LEU A 5 -13.35 -8.29 -34.05
CA LEU A 5 -14.30 -8.46 -32.94
C LEU A 5 -14.78 -7.11 -32.39
N LYS A 6 -13.87 -6.14 -32.18
CA LYS A 6 -14.21 -4.79 -31.71
C LYS A 6 -15.15 -4.04 -32.66
N ARG A 7 -15.00 -4.26 -33.97
CA ARG A 7 -15.91 -3.71 -35.00
C ARG A 7 -17.31 -4.33 -34.92
N LEU A 8 -17.41 -5.63 -34.64
CA LEU A 8 -18.69 -6.32 -34.46
C LEU A 8 -19.37 -5.95 -33.13
N GLU A 9 -18.58 -5.67 -32.09
CA GLU A 9 -19.07 -5.13 -30.80
C GLU A 9 -19.66 -3.73 -30.95
N GLN A 10 -18.96 -2.84 -31.69
CA GLN A 10 -19.48 -1.51 -32.02
C GLN A 10 -20.78 -1.54 -32.84
N GLN A 11 -20.97 -2.61 -33.62
CA GLN A 11 -22.20 -2.85 -34.38
C GLN A 11 -23.29 -3.55 -33.55
N LYS A 12 -23.06 -3.79 -32.25
CA LYS A 12 -23.96 -4.52 -31.32
C LYS A 12 -24.29 -5.96 -31.77
N ILE A 13 -23.45 -6.56 -32.61
CA ILE A 13 -23.65 -7.93 -33.13
C ILE A 13 -23.11 -8.97 -32.14
N VAL A 14 -22.09 -8.62 -31.36
CA VAL A 14 -21.49 -9.47 -30.32
C VAL A 14 -21.18 -8.64 -29.08
N SER A 15 -21.30 -9.24 -27.89
CA SER A 15 -20.74 -8.69 -26.65
C SER A 15 -19.37 -9.29 -26.41
N ILE A 16 -18.35 -8.47 -26.11
CA ILE A 16 -17.02 -8.97 -25.73
C ILE A 16 -16.90 -8.86 -24.21
N GLU A 17 -17.12 -9.99 -23.54
CA GLU A 17 -16.79 -10.10 -22.13
C GLU A 17 -15.32 -10.53 -21.97
N THR A 18 -14.53 -9.70 -21.31
CA THR A 18 -13.16 -10.06 -20.95
C THR A 18 -13.19 -10.93 -19.70
N VAL A 19 -13.24 -12.25 -19.90
CA VAL A 19 -13.12 -13.21 -18.79
C VAL A 19 -11.65 -13.39 -18.45
N ILE A 20 -11.19 -12.73 -17.38
CA ILE A 20 -9.86 -12.95 -16.82
C ILE A 20 -9.86 -14.34 -16.18
N LYS A 21 -9.33 -15.36 -16.87
CA LYS A 21 -9.04 -16.66 -16.24
C LYS A 21 -8.01 -16.45 -15.13
N GLN A 22 -8.46 -16.47 -13.88
CA GLN A 22 -7.60 -16.39 -12.70
C GLN A 22 -6.62 -17.57 -12.72
N LYS A 23 -5.36 -17.32 -13.09
CA LYS A 23 -4.26 -18.32 -13.07
C LYS A 23 -3.59 -18.43 -11.70
N GLY A 24 -3.98 -17.60 -10.72
CA GLY A 24 -3.45 -17.64 -9.37
C GLY A 24 -4.12 -18.73 -8.54
N LYS A 25 -3.33 -19.59 -7.87
CA LYS A 25 -3.89 -20.50 -6.87
C LYS A 25 -4.22 -19.72 -5.61
N ILE A 26 -5.52 -19.61 -5.31
CA ILE A 26 -6.01 -19.16 -4.01
C ILE A 26 -5.40 -20.07 -2.95
N LYS A 27 -4.86 -19.48 -1.89
CA LYS A 27 -4.41 -20.29 -0.76
C LYS A 27 -5.65 -20.67 0.01
N THR A 28 -5.92 -21.96 0.10
CA THR A 28 -6.93 -22.51 0.99
C THR A 28 -6.25 -23.05 2.24
N GLN A 29 -6.99 -23.10 3.35
CA GLN A 29 -6.64 -23.92 4.50
C GLN A 29 -7.80 -24.86 4.81
N LEU A 30 -7.47 -26.01 5.38
CA LEU A 30 -8.48 -26.94 5.86
C LEU A 30 -9.15 -26.35 7.10
N SER A 31 -10.44 -26.10 6.99
CA SER A 31 -11.30 -25.64 8.07
C SER A 31 -12.51 -26.54 8.21
N TYR A 32 -13.21 -26.41 9.32
CA TYR A 32 -14.30 -27.28 9.71
C TYR A 32 -15.54 -26.45 10.04
N LEU A 33 -16.69 -26.90 9.53
CA LEU A 33 -18.02 -26.48 9.93
C LEU A 33 -18.59 -27.48 10.94
N TYR A 34 -19.32 -27.00 11.94
CA TYR A 34 -20.08 -27.89 12.82
C TYR A 34 -21.40 -28.31 12.16
N ASN A 35 -21.67 -29.61 12.15
CA ASN A 35 -22.92 -30.17 11.68
C ASN A 35 -23.88 -30.37 12.87
N PRO A 36 -24.92 -29.54 13.04
CA PRO A 36 -25.88 -29.71 14.13
C PRO A 36 -26.73 -30.99 14.00
N ASP A 37 -26.84 -31.54 12.79
CA ASP A 37 -27.67 -32.71 12.49
C ASP A 37 -26.89 -34.04 12.56
N HIS A 38 -25.70 -34.04 13.16
CA HIS A 38 -24.88 -35.24 13.27
C HIS A 38 -25.56 -36.32 14.15
N SER A 39 -25.28 -37.60 13.88
CA SER A 39 -25.77 -38.73 14.70
C SER A 39 -24.74 -39.26 15.70
N TYR A 40 -23.69 -38.49 16.02
CA TYR A 40 -22.62 -38.94 16.90
C TYR A 40 -23.03 -38.90 18.39
N ALA A 41 -23.33 -40.08 18.94
CA ALA A 41 -23.83 -40.23 20.31
C ALA A 41 -22.84 -39.80 21.42
N ARG A 42 -21.56 -39.60 21.10
CA ARG A 42 -20.51 -39.23 22.06
C ARG A 42 -20.07 -37.77 21.93
N ILE A 43 -20.90 -36.90 21.35
CA ILE A 43 -20.57 -35.47 21.23
C ILE A 43 -20.35 -34.80 22.60
N ASP A 44 -21.08 -35.25 23.63
CA ASP A 44 -21.00 -34.68 24.98
C ASP A 44 -19.63 -34.86 25.64
N TYR A 45 -18.79 -35.77 25.13
CA TYR A 45 -17.39 -35.92 25.54
C TYR A 45 -16.47 -34.80 25.00
N TYR A 46 -16.99 -33.95 24.11
CA TYR A 46 -16.29 -32.84 23.47
C TYR A 46 -16.99 -31.49 23.75
N PRO A 47 -17.18 -31.09 25.03
CA PRO A 47 -17.92 -29.87 25.37
C PRO A 47 -17.27 -28.61 24.81
N ILE A 48 -15.94 -28.64 24.61
CA ILE A 48 -15.19 -27.56 23.98
C ILE A 48 -15.62 -27.29 22.54
N ILE A 49 -16.03 -28.31 21.78
CA ILE A 49 -16.48 -28.12 20.39
C ILE A 49 -17.81 -27.38 20.38
N LEU A 50 -18.73 -27.74 21.26
CA LEU A 50 -20.02 -27.06 21.36
C LEU A 50 -19.85 -25.59 21.77
N ASP A 51 -18.96 -25.28 22.73
CA ASP A 51 -18.67 -23.89 23.12
C ASP A 51 -18.01 -23.07 22.00
N LEU A 52 -17.06 -23.67 21.27
CA LEU A 52 -16.38 -22.98 20.17
C LEU A 52 -17.37 -22.63 19.05
N TYR A 53 -18.18 -23.58 18.59
CA TYR A 53 -19.10 -23.35 17.46
C TYR A 53 -20.35 -22.55 17.82
N MET A 54 -20.60 -22.26 19.11
CA MET A 54 -21.55 -21.21 19.51
C MET A 54 -21.00 -19.79 19.30
N ARG A 55 -19.67 -19.62 19.20
CA ARG A 55 -19.01 -18.30 19.09
C ARG A 55 -18.63 -17.93 17.66
N LYS A 56 -18.34 -18.94 16.83
CA LYS A 56 -17.88 -18.78 15.45
C LYS A 56 -18.27 -20.03 14.65
N ASP A 57 -18.78 -19.82 13.44
CA ASP A 57 -19.30 -20.92 12.62
C ASP A 57 -18.22 -21.84 12.03
N ILE A 58 -17.00 -21.33 11.85
CA ILE A 58 -15.90 -22.02 11.15
C ILE A 58 -14.59 -21.91 11.93
N TYR A 59 -13.88 -23.03 12.07
CA TYR A 59 -12.53 -23.05 12.63
C TYR A 59 -11.56 -23.82 11.73
N SER A 60 -10.38 -23.26 11.53
CA SER A 60 -9.28 -23.98 10.89
C SER A 60 -8.76 -25.12 11.77
N ASN A 61 -8.19 -26.16 11.14
CA ASN A 61 -7.53 -27.25 11.87
C ASN A 61 -6.50 -26.70 12.88
N LYS A 62 -5.77 -25.64 12.50
CA LYS A 62 -4.78 -25.01 13.36
C LYS A 62 -5.40 -24.29 14.56
N GLU A 63 -6.49 -23.53 14.36
CA GLU A 63 -7.19 -22.84 15.46
C GLU A 63 -7.76 -23.85 16.47
N LEU A 64 -8.36 -24.95 16.01
CA LEU A 64 -8.89 -25.99 16.90
C LEU A 64 -7.80 -26.58 17.80
N ILE A 65 -6.60 -26.82 17.25
CA ILE A 65 -5.45 -27.33 18.02
C ILE A 65 -4.95 -26.28 19.03
N GLU A 66 -4.82 -25.02 18.62
CA GLU A 66 -4.40 -23.93 19.53
C GLU A 66 -5.41 -23.69 20.65
N LEU A 67 -6.69 -23.94 20.41
CA LEU A 67 -7.78 -23.85 21.40
C LEU A 67 -7.91 -25.12 22.26
N GLY A 68 -7.02 -26.10 22.10
CA GLY A 68 -6.93 -27.27 22.99
C GLY A 68 -7.63 -28.54 22.49
N VAL A 69 -8.13 -28.57 21.25
CA VAL A 69 -8.69 -29.78 20.63
C VAL A 69 -7.58 -30.64 20.04
N SER A 70 -7.46 -31.90 20.46
CA SER A 70 -6.41 -32.79 19.91
C SER A 70 -6.69 -33.20 18.46
N GLN A 71 -5.64 -33.41 17.66
CA GLN A 71 -5.78 -33.84 16.26
C GLN A 71 -6.55 -35.16 16.10
N SER A 72 -6.43 -36.07 17.07
CA SER A 72 -7.19 -37.33 17.09
C SER A 72 -8.69 -37.11 17.32
N SER A 73 -9.04 -36.14 18.16
CA SER A 73 -10.44 -35.71 18.36
C SER A 73 -11.02 -35.13 17.09
N ILE A 74 -10.29 -34.22 16.43
CA ILE A 74 -10.70 -33.62 15.15
C ILE A 74 -10.99 -34.71 14.11
N LYS A 75 -10.08 -35.68 13.92
CA LYS A 75 -10.29 -36.79 12.98
C LYS A 75 -11.48 -37.68 13.34
N THR A 76 -11.72 -37.90 14.64
CA THR A 76 -12.85 -38.70 15.11
C THR A 76 -14.17 -38.00 14.80
N LEU A 77 -14.24 -36.70 15.10
CA LEU A 77 -15.41 -35.87 14.84
C LEU A 77 -15.66 -35.68 13.34
N GLU A 78 -14.60 -35.56 12.54
CA GLU A 78 -14.68 -35.55 11.07
C GLU A 78 -15.24 -36.88 10.53
N LYS A 79 -14.72 -38.02 10.99
CA LYS A 79 -15.22 -39.35 10.60
C LYS A 79 -16.70 -39.56 10.93
N HIS A 80 -17.17 -38.96 12.01
CA HIS A 80 -18.55 -39.06 12.47
C HIS A 80 -19.44 -37.92 11.97
N GLU A 81 -18.99 -37.16 10.98
CA GLU A 81 -19.75 -36.07 10.32
C GLU A 81 -20.19 -34.96 11.29
N VAL A 82 -19.55 -34.85 12.45
CA VAL A 82 -19.73 -33.75 13.40
C VAL A 82 -19.02 -32.49 12.90
N LEU A 83 -17.82 -32.68 12.35
CA LEU A 83 -17.03 -31.62 11.73
C LEU A 83 -16.93 -31.89 10.23
N ILE A 84 -17.52 -31.02 9.41
CA ILE A 84 -17.48 -31.14 7.96
C ILE A 84 -16.24 -30.40 7.44
N PRO A 85 -15.28 -31.08 6.79
CA PRO A 85 -14.11 -30.43 6.24
C PRO A 85 -14.50 -29.56 5.05
N GLN A 86 -13.99 -28.33 5.04
CA GLN A 86 -14.15 -27.38 3.96
C GLN A 86 -12.83 -26.67 3.68
N ASP A 87 -12.56 -26.41 2.40
CA ASP A 87 -11.50 -25.50 2.00
C ASP A 87 -11.95 -24.05 2.26
N GLU A 88 -11.36 -23.40 3.26
CA GLU A 88 -11.55 -21.98 3.53
C GLU A 88 -10.48 -21.16 2.80
N GLU A 89 -10.88 -20.12 2.09
CA GLU A 89 -9.93 -19.20 1.46
C GLU A 89 -9.18 -18.37 2.51
N VAL A 90 -7.85 -18.32 2.40
CA VAL A 90 -7.01 -17.54 3.31
C VAL A 90 -6.08 -16.64 2.53
N LEU A 91 -5.98 -15.39 2.95
CA LEU A 91 -4.96 -14.48 2.43
C LEU A 91 -3.59 -14.83 3.00
N ARG A 92 -2.56 -14.88 2.15
CA ARG A 92 -1.18 -14.99 2.63
C ARG A 92 -0.83 -13.74 3.42
N LYS A 93 -0.57 -13.89 4.73
CA LYS A 93 -0.06 -12.80 5.58
C LYS A 93 1.33 -12.39 5.08
N ILE A 94 1.45 -11.18 4.55
CA ILE A 94 2.75 -10.60 4.20
C ILE A 94 3.48 -10.31 5.52
N LYS A 95 4.62 -10.98 5.75
CA LYS A 95 5.43 -10.78 6.95
C LYS A 95 6.15 -9.44 6.88
N HIS A 96 5.51 -8.42 7.45
CA HIS A 96 6.16 -7.16 7.77
C HIS A 96 6.35 -7.10 9.29
N GLN A 97 7.60 -7.15 9.76
CA GLN A 97 7.91 -7.05 11.20
C GLN A 97 7.84 -5.58 11.64
N PHE A 98 6.64 -5.06 11.92
CA PHE A 98 6.50 -3.72 12.48
C PHE A 98 5.54 -3.72 13.67
N THR A 99 5.95 -3.08 14.78
CA THR A 99 5.06 -2.77 15.90
C THR A 99 4.15 -1.60 15.49
N LEU A 100 2.84 -1.81 15.55
CA LEU A 100 1.82 -0.81 15.22
C LEU A 100 1.56 0.09 16.44
N HIS A 101 2.32 1.18 16.53
CA HIS A 101 1.99 2.29 17.41
C HIS A 101 2.05 3.56 16.58
N ASP A 102 0.89 4.18 16.38
CA ASP A 102 0.83 5.49 15.78
C ASP A 102 0.69 6.57 16.86
N LYS A 103 1.32 7.71 16.60
CA LYS A 103 1.13 8.92 17.41
C LYS A 103 0.23 9.84 16.62
N THR A 104 -0.86 10.30 17.24
CA THR A 104 -1.68 11.37 16.69
C THR A 104 -0.82 12.62 16.57
N VAL A 105 -0.51 13.05 15.34
CA VAL A 105 0.31 14.23 15.08
C VAL A 105 -0.62 15.43 14.82
N THR A 106 -0.43 16.50 15.58
CA THR A 106 -1.06 17.79 15.27
C THR A 106 -0.28 18.44 14.14
N LEU A 107 -0.97 18.75 13.03
CA LEU A 107 -0.36 19.43 11.90
C LEU A 107 0.00 20.88 12.27
N ASN A 108 1.07 21.39 11.69
CA ASN A 108 1.37 22.81 11.74
C ASN A 108 0.54 23.58 10.68
N LYS A 109 0.58 24.91 10.73
CA LYS A 109 -0.19 25.76 9.81
C LYS A 109 0.10 25.50 8.33
N GLU A 110 1.36 25.26 7.96
CA GLU A 110 1.76 25.01 6.55
C GLU A 110 1.19 23.67 6.06
N GLN A 111 1.26 22.64 6.91
CA GLN A 111 0.73 21.31 6.65
C GLN A 111 -0.80 21.30 6.55
N ASP A 112 -1.49 21.97 7.48
CA ASP A 112 -2.95 22.08 7.46
C ASP A 112 -3.44 22.81 6.21
N LEU A 113 -2.80 23.94 5.85
CA LEU A 113 -3.14 24.68 4.63
C LEU A 113 -2.94 23.81 3.38
N ALA A 114 -1.80 23.10 3.29
CA ALA A 114 -1.52 22.19 2.18
C ALA A 114 -2.57 21.07 2.09
N ALA A 115 -2.89 20.42 3.21
CA ALA A 115 -3.89 19.35 3.27
C ALA A 115 -5.27 19.86 2.85
N ASN A 116 -5.72 21.00 3.39
CA ASN A 116 -7.01 21.58 3.08
C ASN A 116 -7.13 21.99 1.61
N GLN A 117 -6.07 22.52 1.00
CA GLN A 117 -6.08 22.83 -0.43
C GLN A 117 -6.24 21.59 -1.30
N ILE A 118 -5.60 20.47 -0.94
CA ILE A 118 -5.77 19.20 -1.65
C ILE A 118 -7.19 18.64 -1.41
N ILE A 119 -7.65 18.64 -0.16
CA ILE A 119 -8.99 18.16 0.25
C ILE A 119 -10.09 18.89 -0.52
N SER A 120 -10.00 20.22 -0.64
CA SER A 120 -10.96 21.02 -1.40
C SER A 120 -11.01 20.70 -2.90
N SER A 121 -10.04 19.94 -3.40
CA SER A 121 -9.90 19.58 -4.82
C SER A 121 -10.07 18.08 -5.10
N LEU A 122 -10.58 17.27 -4.15
CA LEU A 122 -10.71 15.81 -4.28
C LEU A 122 -11.59 15.31 -5.43
N SER A 123 -12.45 16.16 -5.98
CA SER A 123 -13.32 15.83 -7.13
C SER A 123 -12.98 16.63 -8.39
N ILE A 124 -11.74 17.14 -8.47
CA ILE A 124 -11.27 17.95 -9.59
C ILE A 124 -9.91 17.42 -10.04
N ASN A 125 -9.72 17.30 -11.36
CA ASN A 125 -8.41 17.00 -11.93
C ASN A 125 -7.43 18.17 -11.68
N LYS A 126 -6.64 18.07 -10.61
CA LYS A 126 -5.68 19.09 -10.20
C LYS A 126 -4.39 18.47 -9.68
N THR A 127 -3.27 18.95 -10.19
CA THR A 127 -1.95 18.47 -9.77
C THR A 127 -1.32 19.43 -8.76
N PHE A 128 -0.87 18.87 -7.64
CA PHE A 128 -0.15 19.58 -6.59
C PHE A 128 1.29 19.08 -6.51
N LEU A 129 2.23 20.01 -6.36
CA LEU A 129 3.61 19.71 -5.97
C LEU A 129 3.76 20.06 -4.49
N LEU A 130 3.77 19.05 -3.62
CA LEU A 130 4.07 19.19 -2.21
C LEU A 130 5.58 19.15 -2.00
N LYS A 131 6.20 20.34 -2.01
CA LYS A 131 7.62 20.54 -1.77
C LYS A 131 7.85 20.73 -0.28
N GLY A 132 8.57 19.81 0.34
CA GLY A 132 8.87 19.92 1.77
C GLY A 132 10.22 19.33 2.11
N ILE A 133 11.05 20.11 2.83
CA ILE A 133 12.39 19.68 3.27
C ILE A 133 12.33 18.32 4.00
N THR A 134 13.41 17.55 4.01
CA THR A 134 13.42 16.26 4.71
C THR A 134 13.04 16.44 6.18
N GLY A 135 12.06 15.65 6.63
CA GLY A 135 11.49 15.78 7.97
C GLY A 135 10.45 16.90 8.12
N SER A 136 10.00 17.57 7.05
CA SER A 136 8.91 18.58 7.08
C SER A 136 7.51 18.01 7.37
N GLY A 137 7.37 16.68 7.44
CA GLY A 137 6.08 16.03 7.71
C GLY A 137 5.17 15.91 6.49
N LYS A 138 5.70 15.83 5.26
CA LYS A 138 4.91 15.52 4.03
C LYS A 138 3.97 14.33 4.22
N THR A 139 4.47 13.27 4.87
CA THR A 139 3.68 12.08 5.17
C THR A 139 2.44 12.37 6.01
N GLU A 140 2.51 13.31 6.97
CA GLU A 140 1.33 13.67 7.77
C GLU A 140 0.27 14.40 6.94
N VAL A 141 0.70 15.23 5.98
CA VAL A 141 -0.22 15.81 4.98
C VAL A 141 -0.87 14.72 4.14
N TYR A 142 -0.12 13.73 3.66
CA TYR A 142 -0.69 12.60 2.91
C TYR A 142 -1.73 11.86 3.74
N LEU A 143 -1.41 11.47 4.97
CA LEU A 143 -2.31 10.73 5.85
C LEU A 143 -3.61 11.52 6.11
N LYS A 144 -3.51 12.82 6.35
CA LYS A 144 -4.68 13.69 6.53
C LYS A 144 -5.60 13.73 5.30
N VAL A 145 -5.02 13.82 4.11
CA VAL A 145 -5.80 13.83 2.87
C VAL A 145 -6.41 12.44 2.60
N ILE A 146 -5.64 11.37 2.85
CA ILE A 146 -6.11 9.98 2.71
C ILE A 146 -7.32 9.71 3.60
N GLU A 147 -7.29 10.14 4.86
CA GLU A 147 -8.43 10.03 5.79
C GLU A 147 -9.71 10.63 5.18
N GLU A 148 -9.60 11.76 4.50
CA GLU A 148 -10.75 12.45 3.91
C GLU A 148 -11.25 11.77 2.62
N VAL A 149 -10.36 11.15 1.84
CA VAL A 149 -10.76 10.36 0.67
C VAL A 149 -11.48 9.08 1.08
N ILE A 150 -11.01 8.41 2.13
CA ILE A 150 -11.61 7.17 2.62
C ILE A 150 -13.00 7.41 3.20
N LYS A 151 -13.24 8.55 3.87
CA LYS A 151 -14.59 8.95 4.32
C LYS A 151 -15.60 9.13 3.18
N GLN A 152 -15.12 9.27 1.94
CA GLN A 152 -15.97 9.34 0.75
C GLN A 152 -16.12 7.97 0.05
N ASP A 153 -15.73 6.88 0.73
CA ASP A 153 -15.72 5.50 0.20
C ASP A 153 -14.91 5.36 -1.10
N LYS A 154 -13.84 6.16 -1.23
CA LYS A 154 -12.94 6.15 -2.39
C LYS A 154 -11.59 5.53 -2.06
N GLN A 155 -10.99 4.92 -3.08
CA GLN A 155 -9.67 4.30 -2.99
C GLN A 155 -8.53 5.32 -3.19
N VAL A 156 -7.40 5.10 -2.53
CA VAL A 156 -6.16 5.88 -2.73
C VAL A 156 -5.06 5.01 -3.30
N LEU A 157 -4.34 5.52 -4.30
CA LEU A 157 -3.09 4.95 -4.77
C LEU A 157 -1.90 5.78 -4.29
N ILE A 158 -0.95 5.13 -3.62
CA ILE A 158 0.32 5.73 -3.20
C ILE A 158 1.46 4.99 -3.90
N LEU A 159 2.25 5.74 -4.65
CA LEU A 159 3.45 5.25 -5.29
C LEU A 159 4.69 5.73 -4.52
N VAL A 160 5.61 4.80 -4.27
CA VAL A 160 6.96 5.08 -3.75
C VAL A 160 8.00 4.53 -4.73
N PRO A 161 9.22 5.10 -4.80
CA PRO A 161 10.15 4.72 -5.86
C PRO A 161 10.73 3.32 -5.65
N GLU A 162 11.16 3.02 -4.43
CA GLU A 162 11.84 1.77 -4.09
C GLU A 162 11.11 0.94 -3.03
N ILE A 163 11.33 -0.38 -3.05
CA ILE A 163 10.80 -1.31 -2.04
C ILE A 163 11.29 -0.95 -0.63
N THR A 164 12.51 -0.44 -0.51
CA THR A 164 13.12 0.00 0.76
C THR A 164 12.27 1.07 1.47
N LEU A 165 11.57 1.91 0.69
CA LEU A 165 10.72 2.99 1.19
C LEU A 165 9.27 2.56 1.43
N ILE A 166 8.86 1.37 0.95
CA ILE A 166 7.54 0.80 1.23
C ILE A 166 7.39 0.52 2.72
N ALA A 167 8.39 -0.10 3.35
CA ALA A 167 8.30 -0.55 4.74
C ALA A 167 7.92 0.58 5.73
N PRO A 168 8.61 1.74 5.75
CA PRO A 168 8.23 2.86 6.60
C PRO A 168 6.82 3.41 6.32
N MET A 169 6.44 3.56 5.04
CA MET A 169 5.13 4.07 4.65
C MET A 169 4.01 3.06 4.98
N ALA A 170 4.22 1.78 4.70
CA ALA A 170 3.32 0.69 5.02
C ALA A 170 3.03 0.62 6.52
N LYS A 171 4.08 0.78 7.35
CA LYS A 171 3.93 0.83 8.81
C LYS A 171 2.99 1.96 9.23
N ARG A 172 3.21 3.17 8.70
CA ARG A 172 2.40 4.37 8.98
C ARG A 172 0.94 4.20 8.55
N LEU A 173 0.71 3.62 7.38
CA LEU A 173 -0.63 3.38 6.85
C LEU A 173 -1.35 2.30 7.66
N LYS A 174 -0.72 1.14 7.88
CA LYS A 174 -1.31 0.02 8.64
C LYS A 174 -1.54 0.31 10.11
N SER A 175 -0.90 1.34 10.66
CA SER A 175 -1.17 1.79 12.03
C SER A 175 -2.38 2.72 12.14
N ARG A 176 -2.86 3.29 11.02
CA ARG A 176 -4.06 4.17 10.96
C ARG A 176 -5.25 3.55 10.25
N PHE A 177 -5.00 2.64 9.31
CA PHE A 177 -6.00 2.06 8.42
C PHE A 177 -5.86 0.55 8.36
N GLU A 178 -6.98 -0.15 8.40
CA GLU A 178 -7.01 -1.62 8.36
C GLU A 178 -6.87 -2.15 6.91
N ASP A 179 -7.48 -1.45 5.95
CA ASP A 179 -7.63 -1.91 4.55
C ASP A 179 -6.52 -1.41 3.61
N VAL A 180 -5.28 -1.81 3.91
CA VAL A 180 -4.08 -1.41 3.14
C VAL A 180 -3.52 -2.57 2.32
N ALA A 181 -3.63 -2.47 1.00
CA ALA A 181 -2.92 -3.34 0.06
C ALA A 181 -1.49 -2.86 -0.18
N ILE A 182 -0.56 -3.81 -0.27
CA ILE A 182 0.84 -3.55 -0.61
C ILE A 182 1.16 -4.30 -1.91
N TYR A 183 1.64 -3.59 -2.93
CA TYR A 183 1.90 -4.19 -4.24
C TYR A 183 3.27 -3.79 -4.80
N HIS A 184 4.22 -4.72 -4.80
CA HIS A 184 5.58 -4.49 -5.33
C HIS A 184 6.22 -5.75 -5.91
N SER A 185 7.34 -5.57 -6.61
CA SER A 185 8.02 -6.65 -7.33
C SER A 185 8.55 -7.78 -6.43
N ALA A 186 9.01 -7.46 -5.21
CA ALA A 186 9.51 -8.46 -4.25
C ALA A 186 8.44 -9.39 -3.63
N LEU A 187 7.15 -9.16 -3.86
CA LEU A 187 6.11 -10.12 -3.46
C LEU A 187 6.17 -11.38 -4.33
N SER A 188 5.93 -12.54 -3.71
CA SER A 188 5.72 -13.79 -4.44
C SER A 188 4.46 -13.71 -5.31
N GLN A 189 4.36 -14.57 -6.32
CA GLN A 189 3.19 -14.60 -7.22
C GLN A 189 1.87 -14.84 -6.47
N GLY A 190 1.89 -15.66 -5.42
CA GLY A 190 0.73 -15.88 -4.57
C GLY A 190 0.34 -14.65 -3.76
N GLU A 191 1.31 -13.94 -3.19
CA GLU A 191 1.05 -12.69 -2.45
C GLU A 191 0.55 -11.58 -3.38
N LYS A 192 1.17 -11.39 -4.56
CA LYS A 192 0.67 -10.44 -5.56
C LYS A 192 -0.77 -10.73 -5.96
N TYR A 193 -1.10 -12.00 -6.12
CA TYR A 193 -2.45 -12.43 -6.46
C TYR A 193 -3.44 -12.12 -5.34
N ASP A 194 -3.09 -12.40 -4.09
CA ASP A 194 -3.95 -12.09 -2.94
C ASP A 194 -4.17 -10.57 -2.80
N GLN A 195 -3.12 -9.77 -2.96
CA GLN A 195 -3.21 -8.30 -2.92
C GLN A 195 -4.02 -7.75 -4.10
N TYR A 196 -3.80 -8.26 -5.31
CA TYR A 196 -4.60 -7.90 -6.48
C TYR A 196 -6.08 -8.21 -6.27
N ARG A 197 -6.40 -9.40 -5.72
CA ARG A 197 -7.77 -9.80 -5.43
C ARG A 197 -8.43 -8.89 -4.40
N MET A 198 -7.71 -8.56 -3.32
CA MET A 198 -8.18 -7.60 -2.31
C MET A 198 -8.51 -6.23 -2.92
N ILE A 199 -7.70 -5.77 -3.89
CA ILE A 199 -7.93 -4.52 -4.61
C ILE A 199 -9.14 -4.61 -5.54
N PHE A 200 -9.20 -5.67 -6.35
CA PHE A 200 -10.23 -5.89 -7.35
C PHE A 200 -11.63 -6.07 -6.73
N GLU A 201 -11.70 -6.67 -5.55
CA GLU A 201 -12.95 -6.90 -4.81
C GLU A 201 -13.30 -5.75 -3.85
N HIS A 202 -12.66 -4.59 -3.98
CA HIS A 202 -12.90 -3.40 -3.14
C HIS A 202 -12.65 -3.60 -1.64
N ARG A 203 -11.87 -4.62 -1.27
CA ARG A 203 -11.45 -4.88 0.11
C ARG A 203 -10.22 -4.08 0.56
N ALA A 204 -9.69 -3.23 -0.33
CA ALA A 204 -8.57 -2.35 -0.05
C ALA A 204 -8.93 -0.90 -0.40
N SER A 205 -9.04 -0.06 0.62
CA SER A 205 -9.25 1.39 0.47
C SER A 205 -7.96 2.13 0.15
N ILE A 206 -6.80 1.56 0.52
CA ILE A 206 -5.50 2.14 0.21
C ILE A 206 -4.63 1.11 -0.49
N VAL A 207 -3.97 1.53 -1.57
CA VAL A 207 -2.95 0.74 -2.25
C VAL A 207 -1.62 1.46 -2.18
N LEU A 208 -0.64 0.84 -1.53
CA LEU A 208 0.75 1.27 -1.53
C LEU A 208 1.56 0.38 -2.46
N GLY A 209 2.30 0.95 -3.40
CA GLY A 209 3.14 0.16 -4.29
C GLY A 209 4.28 0.91 -4.94
N THR A 210 5.07 0.19 -5.73
CA THR A 210 6.06 0.81 -6.62
C THR A 210 5.44 1.19 -7.95
N ARG A 211 6.24 1.71 -8.88
CA ARG A 211 5.88 2.07 -10.26
C ARG A 211 4.78 1.21 -10.90
N SER A 212 4.88 -0.12 -10.86
CA SER A 212 3.92 -1.03 -11.53
C SER A 212 2.49 -0.99 -10.96
N ALA A 213 2.32 -0.51 -9.72
CA ALA A 213 1.01 -0.38 -9.08
C ALA A 213 0.12 0.67 -9.77
N VAL A 214 0.70 1.55 -10.58
CA VAL A 214 -0.05 2.53 -11.41
C VAL A 214 -1.03 1.88 -12.40
N PHE A 215 -0.94 0.57 -12.64
CA PHE A 215 -1.86 -0.17 -13.52
C PHE A 215 -2.94 -0.95 -12.77
N LEU A 216 -2.97 -0.92 -11.44
CA LEU A 216 -3.93 -1.70 -10.68
C LEU A 216 -5.37 -1.22 -10.91
N PRO A 217 -6.34 -2.14 -10.96
CA PRO A 217 -7.75 -1.82 -11.23
C PRO A 217 -8.38 -1.22 -9.96
N LEU A 218 -8.39 0.10 -9.87
CA LEU A 218 -9.00 0.86 -8.77
C LEU A 218 -10.24 1.52 -9.33
N GLU A 219 -11.42 0.96 -9.06
CA GLU A 219 -12.67 1.43 -9.69
C GLU A 219 -13.16 2.74 -9.06
N SER A 220 -13.01 2.89 -7.72
CA SER A 220 -13.42 4.09 -6.98
C SER A 220 -12.23 4.99 -6.61
N LEU A 221 -11.26 5.13 -7.51
CA LEU A 221 -10.05 5.92 -7.27
C LEU A 221 -10.39 7.40 -6.98
N GLY A 222 -9.98 7.90 -5.80
CA GLY A 222 -10.22 9.26 -5.32
C GLY A 222 -8.97 10.14 -5.21
N LEU A 223 -7.78 9.53 -5.19
CA LEU A 223 -6.51 10.24 -5.05
C LEU A 223 -5.35 9.39 -5.55
N ILE A 224 -4.37 10.02 -6.20
CA ILE A 224 -3.04 9.43 -6.41
C ILE A 224 -1.99 10.31 -5.74
N ILE A 225 -1.10 9.67 -4.98
CA ILE A 225 0.09 10.29 -4.38
C ILE A 225 1.33 9.61 -4.98
N ILE A 226 2.31 10.40 -5.39
CA ILE A 226 3.64 9.93 -5.81
C ILE A 226 4.65 10.56 -4.86
N ASP A 227 5.22 9.76 -3.97
CA ASP A 227 6.26 10.23 -3.05
C ASP A 227 7.64 10.17 -3.71
N GLU A 228 8.53 11.06 -3.28
CA GLU A 228 9.86 11.28 -3.89
C GLU A 228 9.79 11.33 -5.43
N GLU A 229 8.90 12.16 -5.98
CA GLU A 229 8.56 12.20 -7.43
C GLU A 229 9.77 12.42 -8.36
N HIS A 230 10.87 12.95 -7.84
CA HIS A 230 12.08 13.23 -8.59
C HIS A 230 12.87 11.97 -8.96
N ASP A 231 12.56 10.84 -8.32
CA ASP A 231 13.27 9.58 -8.48
C ASP A 231 13.08 8.98 -9.88
N SER A 232 14.18 8.52 -10.49
CA SER A 232 14.19 7.96 -11.85
C SER A 232 13.59 6.56 -11.93
N SER A 233 13.42 5.86 -10.80
CA SER A 233 12.78 4.53 -10.74
C SER A 233 11.30 4.57 -11.17
N TYR A 234 10.67 5.73 -11.28
CA TYR A 234 9.35 5.87 -11.90
C TYR A 234 9.34 5.66 -13.42
N ILE A 235 10.51 5.62 -14.07
CA ILE A 235 10.68 5.39 -15.51
C ILE A 235 11.10 3.94 -15.77
N GLN A 236 10.24 3.17 -16.45
CA GLN A 236 10.57 1.84 -16.96
C GLN A 236 11.36 2.00 -18.26
N SER A 237 12.64 1.62 -18.24
CA SER A 237 13.55 1.66 -19.39
C SER A 237 13.80 0.29 -20.03
N GLU A 238 13.17 -0.77 -19.53
CA GLU A 238 13.33 -2.13 -20.05
C GLU A 238 11.98 -2.72 -20.47
N GLY A 239 11.94 -3.41 -21.62
CA GLY A 239 10.73 -4.02 -22.14
C GLY A 239 9.72 -2.97 -22.62
N VAL A 240 8.61 -2.81 -21.90
CA VAL A 240 7.60 -1.80 -22.23
C VAL A 240 7.98 -0.48 -21.57
N PHE A 241 8.36 0.51 -22.36
CA PHE A 241 8.75 1.82 -21.85
C PHE A 241 7.56 2.63 -21.36
N TYR A 242 7.63 3.13 -20.13
CA TYR A 242 6.63 4.06 -19.60
C TYR A 242 7.14 4.86 -18.41
N ASP A 243 6.54 6.03 -18.19
CA ASP A 243 6.69 6.82 -16.98
C ASP A 243 5.42 6.72 -16.14
N ALA A 244 5.54 6.18 -14.92
CA ALA A 244 4.39 6.07 -14.02
C ALA A 244 3.80 7.43 -13.63
N LYS A 245 4.60 8.51 -13.60
CA LYS A 245 4.08 9.86 -13.33
C LYS A 245 3.14 10.32 -14.42
N LEU A 246 3.50 10.09 -15.68
CA LEU A 246 2.63 10.42 -16.82
C LEU A 246 1.36 9.57 -16.84
N ILE A 247 1.46 8.28 -16.48
CA ILE A 247 0.29 7.41 -16.38
C ILE A 247 -0.62 7.84 -15.23
N ALA A 248 -0.07 8.17 -14.06
CA ALA A 248 -0.81 8.70 -12.94
C ALA A 248 -1.53 10.00 -13.31
N GLN A 249 -0.87 10.94 -14.00
CA GLN A 249 -1.51 12.16 -14.51
C GLN A 249 -2.69 11.85 -15.43
N LYS A 250 -2.55 10.87 -16.33
CA LYS A 250 -3.65 10.42 -17.21
C LYS A 250 -4.79 9.78 -16.41
N ARG A 251 -4.49 8.96 -15.40
CA ARG A 251 -5.50 8.37 -14.52
C ARG A 251 -6.24 9.44 -13.73
N CYS A 252 -5.54 10.42 -13.16
CA CYS A 252 -6.14 11.54 -12.45
C CYS A 252 -7.09 12.36 -13.34
N SER A 253 -6.68 12.60 -14.59
CA SER A 253 -7.54 13.24 -15.59
C SER A 253 -8.77 12.41 -15.94
N TYR A 254 -8.60 11.10 -16.13
CA TYR A 254 -9.70 10.18 -16.45
C TYR A 254 -10.72 10.10 -15.31
N HIS A 255 -10.27 9.98 -14.06
CA HIS A 255 -11.12 9.85 -12.87
C HIS A 255 -11.57 11.20 -12.28
N GLN A 256 -11.09 12.33 -12.80
CA GLN A 256 -11.37 13.68 -12.27
C GLN A 256 -10.97 13.84 -10.79
N ILE A 257 -9.75 13.45 -10.46
CA ILE A 257 -9.20 13.45 -9.09
C ILE A 257 -7.86 14.18 -9.03
N PRO A 258 -7.41 14.61 -7.85
CA PRO A 258 -6.12 15.24 -7.72
C PRO A 258 -4.96 14.26 -7.80
N LEU A 259 -3.82 14.78 -8.27
CA LEU A 259 -2.50 14.14 -8.19
C LEU A 259 -1.63 14.93 -7.21
N VAL A 260 -1.03 14.25 -6.24
CA VAL A 260 -0.07 14.86 -5.32
C VAL A 260 1.33 14.33 -5.63
N LEU A 261 2.22 15.23 -6.06
CA LEU A 261 3.63 14.97 -6.27
C LEU A 261 4.39 15.44 -5.03
N GLY A 262 4.95 14.49 -4.30
CA GLY A 262 5.71 14.73 -3.08
C GLY A 262 7.21 14.73 -3.32
N SER A 263 7.93 15.74 -2.84
CA SER A 263 9.40 15.70 -2.89
C SER A 263 10.05 16.69 -1.93
N ALA A 264 11.21 16.33 -1.39
CA ALA A 264 12.11 17.32 -0.76
C ALA A 264 12.93 18.08 -1.81
N THR A 265 13.26 17.40 -2.90
CA THR A 265 14.08 17.90 -4.01
C THR A 265 13.30 17.69 -5.32
N PRO A 266 12.26 18.49 -5.62
CA PRO A 266 11.46 18.29 -6.83
C PRO A 266 12.31 18.23 -8.08
N SER A 267 11.89 17.42 -9.05
CA SER A 267 12.48 17.41 -10.38
C SER A 267 12.40 18.80 -11.01
N ILE A 268 13.37 19.11 -11.88
CA ILE A 268 13.40 20.39 -12.60
C ILE A 268 12.09 20.60 -13.37
N GLU A 269 11.54 19.55 -13.99
CA GLU A 269 10.28 19.63 -14.72
C GLU A 269 9.10 19.99 -13.80
N SER A 270 8.92 19.26 -12.70
CA SER A 270 7.83 19.52 -11.75
C SER A 270 7.95 20.94 -11.15
N MET A 271 9.16 21.35 -10.77
CA MET A 271 9.40 22.70 -10.27
C MET A 271 9.10 23.76 -11.33
N TYR A 272 9.58 23.57 -12.56
CA TYR A 272 9.32 24.49 -13.67
C TYR A 272 7.81 24.63 -13.94
N ARG A 273 7.08 23.52 -13.96
CA ARG A 273 5.62 23.54 -14.12
C ARG A 273 4.93 24.29 -12.97
N ALA A 274 5.42 24.12 -11.75
CA ALA A 274 4.86 24.78 -10.58
C ALA A 274 5.12 26.30 -10.60
N LEU A 275 6.34 26.72 -10.94
CA LEU A 275 6.73 28.13 -11.06
C LEU A 275 5.99 28.85 -12.20
N ASN A 276 5.63 28.12 -13.27
CA ASN A 276 4.82 28.65 -14.36
C ASN A 276 3.31 28.45 -14.15
N HIS A 277 2.87 28.17 -12.91
CA HIS A 277 1.46 28.00 -12.53
C HIS A 277 0.70 26.93 -13.32
N LYS A 278 1.39 25.94 -13.88
CA LYS A 278 0.79 24.77 -14.55
C LYS A 278 0.34 23.70 -13.55
N ILE A 279 0.96 23.66 -12.38
CA ILE A 279 0.57 22.83 -11.24
C ILE A 279 0.66 23.69 -9.97
N ASN A 280 -0.05 23.30 -8.91
CA ASN A 280 -0.09 24.07 -7.68
C ASN A 280 1.07 23.73 -6.76
N LEU A 281 1.94 24.70 -6.48
CA LEU A 281 3.02 24.54 -5.50
C LEU A 281 2.49 24.67 -4.08
N LEU A 282 2.78 23.68 -3.24
CA LEU A 282 2.54 23.69 -1.79
C LEU A 282 3.88 23.52 -1.08
N GLU A 283 4.33 24.53 -0.33
CA GLU A 283 5.63 24.51 0.34
C GLU A 283 5.50 24.25 1.85
N LEU A 284 6.26 23.25 2.33
CA LEU A 284 6.47 22.98 3.74
C LEU A 284 7.92 23.35 4.09
N THR A 285 8.10 24.56 4.60
CA THR A 285 9.43 25.14 4.87
C THR A 285 9.97 24.78 6.25
N LYS A 286 9.07 24.39 7.17
CA LYS A 286 9.41 24.10 8.57
C LYS A 286 9.34 22.61 8.88
N ARG A 287 10.28 22.13 9.69
CA ARG A 287 10.18 20.81 10.33
C ARG A 287 9.14 20.86 11.45
N PRO A 288 8.36 19.78 11.69
CA PRO A 288 7.61 19.63 12.92
C PRO A 288 8.57 19.80 14.11
N LEU A 289 8.13 20.53 15.13
CA LEU A 289 8.84 20.71 16.41
C LEU A 289 10.18 21.50 16.33
N ASP A 290 10.39 22.35 15.32
CA ASP A 290 11.57 23.25 15.23
C ASP A 290 12.94 22.57 15.40
N ILE A 291 13.06 21.32 14.93
CA ILE A 291 14.31 20.56 14.98
C ILE A 291 15.37 21.28 14.12
N LYS A 292 16.43 21.79 14.77
CA LYS A 292 17.54 22.50 14.11
C LYS A 292 18.18 21.63 13.01
N LEU A 293 18.59 22.29 11.92
CA LEU A 293 19.37 21.64 10.87
C LEU A 293 20.71 21.13 11.44
N PRO A 294 21.22 19.99 10.97
CA PRO A 294 22.55 19.53 11.36
C PRO A 294 23.60 20.58 10.97
N LYS A 295 24.66 20.71 11.78
CA LYS A 295 25.78 21.58 11.44
C LYS A 295 26.53 20.98 10.25
N ILE A 296 26.55 21.70 9.13
CA ILE A 296 27.27 21.28 7.92
C ILE A 296 28.69 21.86 8.00
N THR A 297 29.69 21.01 7.74
CA THR A 297 31.09 21.44 7.61
C THR A 297 31.60 20.94 6.26
N LEU A 298 32.25 21.82 5.51
CA LEU A 298 32.95 21.45 4.27
C LEU A 298 34.38 21.04 4.65
N VAL A 299 34.79 19.85 4.21
CA VAL A 299 36.13 19.32 4.44
C VAL A 299 36.81 19.13 3.10
N ASP A 300 38.02 19.66 2.94
CA ASP A 300 38.83 19.41 1.75
C ASP A 300 39.59 18.08 1.89
N MET A 301 39.15 17.08 1.13
CA MET A 301 39.78 15.76 1.15
C MET A 301 41.20 15.76 0.57
N LYS A 302 41.61 16.79 -0.18
CA LYS A 302 43.00 16.93 -0.64
C LYS A 302 43.93 17.28 0.51
N GLU A 303 43.48 18.12 1.44
CA GLU A 303 44.26 18.46 2.63
C GLU A 303 44.40 17.24 3.55
N GLU A 304 43.33 16.47 3.75
CA GLU A 304 43.39 15.20 4.50
C GLU A 304 44.45 14.25 3.91
N LEU A 305 44.46 14.08 2.58
CA LEU A 305 45.45 13.28 1.87
C LEU A 305 46.88 13.82 2.03
N ASN A 306 47.07 15.14 1.87
CA ASN A 306 48.37 15.80 2.06
C ASN A 306 48.89 15.65 3.49
N GLN A 307 48.00 15.56 4.47
CA GLN A 307 48.32 15.32 5.89
C GLN A 307 48.45 13.82 6.24
N GLY A 308 48.49 12.94 5.23
CA GLY A 308 48.70 11.51 5.38
C GLY A 308 47.44 10.71 5.76
N HIS A 309 46.25 11.28 5.63
CA HIS A 309 44.98 10.59 5.84
C HIS A 309 44.37 10.12 4.52
N SER A 310 44.52 8.83 4.20
CA SER A 310 44.10 8.23 2.92
C SER A 310 42.72 7.56 2.93
N SER A 311 41.95 7.72 4.02
CA SER A 311 40.61 7.13 4.11
C SER A 311 39.60 7.86 3.24
N ILE A 312 38.57 7.14 2.79
CA ILE A 312 37.41 7.71 2.08
C ILE A 312 36.56 8.65 2.96
N PHE A 313 36.72 8.59 4.29
CA PHE A 313 36.06 9.47 5.24
C PHE A 313 37.08 10.36 5.93
N SER A 314 36.78 11.67 6.03
CA SER A 314 37.63 12.61 6.76
C SER A 314 37.73 12.25 8.24
N ARG A 315 38.83 12.66 8.90
CA ARG A 315 38.98 12.50 10.35
C ARG A 315 37.83 13.15 11.11
N GLN A 316 37.36 14.31 10.64
CA GLN A 316 36.24 15.01 11.26
C GLN A 316 34.96 14.18 11.25
N LEU A 317 34.65 13.45 10.16
CA LEU A 317 33.48 12.58 10.11
C LEU A 317 33.60 11.39 11.09
N PHE A 318 34.80 10.82 11.26
CA PHE A 318 35.05 9.75 12.23
C PHE A 318 34.82 10.21 13.67
N ILE A 319 35.31 11.40 14.04
CA ILE A 319 35.21 11.93 15.40
C ILE A 319 33.76 12.17 15.81
N PHE A 320 32.86 12.49 14.88
CA PHE A 320 31.43 12.68 15.15
C PHE A 320 30.59 11.39 15.07
N SER A 321 31.22 10.23 14.79
CA SER A 321 30.55 8.92 14.67
C SER A 321 30.74 7.99 15.87
N LEU A 322 31.51 8.41 16.87
CA LEU A 322 31.65 7.79 18.20
C LEU A 322 30.85 8.59 19.25
#